data_AF-A0A099ZHW1-F1
#
_entry.id   AF-A0A099ZHW1-F1
#
_cell.length_a   1.000
_cell.length_b   1.000
_cell.length_c   1.000
_cell.angle_alpha   90.00
_cell.angle_beta   90.00
_cell.angle_gamma   90.00
#
_symmetry.space_group_name_H-M   'P 1'
#
loop_
_entity.id
_entity.type
_entity.pdbx_description
1 polymer ?
#
loop_
_entity_poly.entity_id
_entity_poly.type
_entity_poly.pdbx_seq_one_letter_code
_entity_poly.pdbx_strand_id
1 'polypeptide(L)'
;LRATGRGLGGGSGGALLGTQLLVDVVTGQLGAEGAQRCAAQICRVVLAGNLLSRNTQNRDSINKAKYLTKKTQAASVEAMKMLDEILLQLSPLCPQTSVPVDVMPGEFDPTNYTLPQQPLHRCMLPLSSAYSTLQLVTNPYQADVDGVRFLGTSGQNVSDIFKYSSMDDYLEILECTLRVGHLSPTAPDTLGCYPFYESDPFILSECPHVYFCGNTPRFQCKTVTGPAGQRVLLVAVPAFSATQTAGLGN
;
A
#
# COMPACT_ATOMS: atom_id res chain seq x y z
N LEU A 1 2.25 5.16 -10.42
CA LEU A 1 0.85 5.08 -9.92
C LEU A 1 0.84 4.50 -8.51
N ARG A 2 0.05 5.06 -7.58
CA ARG A 2 -0.12 4.55 -6.21
C ARG A 2 -1.58 4.18 -5.98
N ALA A 3 -1.84 2.95 -5.57
CA ALA A 3 -3.18 2.48 -5.18
C ALA A 3 -3.11 1.78 -3.81
N THR A 4 -4.12 1.94 -2.96
CA THR A 4 -4.13 1.34 -1.60
C THR A 4 -5.45 0.67 -1.31
N GLY A 5 -5.50 -0.24 -0.33
CA GLY A 5 -6.77 -0.62 0.29
C GLY A 5 -7.76 -1.31 -0.64
N ARG A 6 -7.32 -2.34 -1.37
CA ARG A 6 -8.20 -3.10 -2.28
C ARG A 6 -9.26 -3.90 -1.54
N GLY A 7 -8.97 -4.32 -0.30
CA GLY A 7 -9.96 -4.97 0.56
C GLY A 7 -10.55 -6.25 -0.05
N LEU A 8 -9.73 -7.08 -0.70
CA LEU A 8 -10.18 -8.34 -1.28
C LEU A 8 -10.77 -9.24 -0.17
N GLY A 9 -11.94 -9.82 -0.43
CA GLY A 9 -12.67 -10.67 0.52
C GLY A 9 -13.70 -9.96 1.42
N GLY A 10 -13.95 -8.66 1.25
CA GLY A 10 -14.95 -7.94 2.06
C GLY A 10 -15.82 -6.89 1.36
N GLY A 11 -15.70 -6.69 0.05
CA GLY A 11 -16.41 -5.65 -0.71
C GLY A 11 -17.55 -6.15 -1.60
N SER A 12 -18.45 -5.24 -2.00
CA SER A 12 -19.51 -5.49 -3.00
C SER A 12 -18.92 -5.61 -4.41
N GLY A 13 -19.64 -6.25 -5.34
CA GLY A 13 -19.15 -6.51 -6.72
C GLY A 13 -18.67 -5.29 -7.50
N GLY A 14 -19.07 -4.07 -7.12
CA GLY A 14 -18.57 -2.82 -7.71
C GLY A 14 -17.07 -2.60 -7.54
N ALA A 15 -16.49 -3.00 -6.41
CA ALA A 15 -15.05 -2.87 -6.16
C ALA A 15 -14.19 -3.75 -7.09
N LEU A 16 -14.73 -4.90 -7.53
CA LEU A 16 -14.08 -5.80 -8.48
C LEU A 16 -14.04 -5.21 -9.89
N LEU A 17 -15.15 -4.60 -10.34
CA LEU A 17 -15.18 -3.93 -11.65
C LEU A 17 -14.21 -2.74 -11.69
N GLY A 18 -14.23 -1.87 -10.68
CA GLY A 18 -13.30 -0.73 -10.61
C GLY A 18 -11.83 -1.19 -10.60
N THR A 19 -11.57 -2.31 -9.92
CA THR A 19 -10.26 -2.97 -9.91
C THR A 19 -9.85 -3.43 -11.30
N GLN A 20 -10.73 -4.12 -12.03
CA GLN A 20 -10.44 -4.56 -13.40
C GLN A 20 -10.17 -3.37 -14.32
N LEU A 21 -11.00 -2.33 -14.25
CA LEU A 21 -10.79 -1.12 -15.05
C LEU A 21 -9.47 -0.43 -14.75
N LEU A 22 -9.04 -0.40 -13.48
CA LEU A 22 -7.72 0.13 -13.11
C LEU A 22 -6.60 -0.69 -13.76
N VAL A 23 -6.69 -2.02 -13.70
CA VAL A 23 -5.72 -2.92 -14.33
C VAL A 23 -5.69 -2.70 -15.85
N ASP A 24 -6.86 -2.60 -16.48
CA ASP A 24 -6.98 -2.41 -17.93
C ASP A 24 -6.41 -1.05 -18.38
N VAL A 25 -6.56 0.01 -17.57
CA VAL A 25 -5.93 1.32 -17.84
C VAL A 25 -4.42 1.22 -17.74
N VAL A 26 -3.89 0.62 -16.68
CA VAL A 26 -2.44 0.52 -16.44
C VAL A 26 -1.76 -0.35 -17.50
N THR A 27 -2.43 -1.41 -17.94
CA THR A 27 -1.95 -2.33 -18.98
C THR A 27 -2.21 -1.83 -20.41
N GLY A 28 -2.83 -0.65 -20.56
CA GLY A 28 -3.14 -0.05 -21.86
C GLY A 28 -4.25 -0.75 -22.65
N GLN A 29 -5.00 -1.65 -22.04
CA GLN A 29 -6.15 -2.33 -22.66
C GLN A 29 -7.39 -1.43 -22.76
N LEU A 30 -7.44 -0.35 -21.98
CA LEU A 30 -8.56 0.58 -21.95
C LEU A 30 -8.19 1.97 -22.44
N GLY A 31 -9.11 2.59 -23.20
CA GLY A 31 -9.02 3.97 -23.67
C GLY A 31 -8.53 4.12 -25.11
N ALA A 32 -8.57 5.35 -25.62
CA ALA A 32 -8.04 5.69 -26.94
C ALA A 32 -6.51 5.85 -26.92
N GLU A 33 -5.87 5.97 -28.09
CA GLU A 33 -4.41 6.09 -28.22
C GLU A 33 -3.78 7.13 -27.28
N GLY A 34 -4.45 8.26 -27.06
CA GLY A 34 -3.95 9.28 -26.13
C GLY A 34 -3.84 8.78 -24.69
N ALA A 35 -4.85 8.07 -24.20
CA ALA A 35 -4.85 7.50 -22.85
C ALA A 35 -3.84 6.35 -22.74
N GLN A 36 -3.72 5.53 -23.78
CA GLN A 36 -2.75 4.43 -23.85
C GLN A 36 -1.30 4.97 -23.86
N ARG A 37 -1.05 6.09 -24.55
CA ARG A 37 0.26 6.76 -24.52
C ARG A 37 0.60 7.30 -23.13
N CYS A 38 -0.37 7.88 -22.41
CA CYS A 38 -0.16 8.29 -21.02
C CYS A 38 0.09 7.08 -20.10
N ALA A 39 -0.65 5.99 -20.28
CA ALA A 39 -0.45 4.76 -19.51
C ALA A 39 0.94 4.14 -19.76
N ALA A 40 1.44 4.21 -21.00
CA ALA A 40 2.79 3.75 -21.36
C ALA A 40 3.92 4.54 -20.67
N GLN A 41 3.63 5.73 -20.13
CA GLN A 41 4.60 6.52 -19.36
C GLN A 41 4.64 6.12 -17.88
N ILE A 42 3.77 5.21 -17.42
CA ILE A 42 3.79 4.74 -16.03
C ILE A 42 5.03 3.87 -15.83
N CYS A 43 6.00 4.41 -15.11
CA CYS A 43 7.27 3.70 -14.84
C CYS A 43 7.17 2.67 -13.71
N ARG A 44 6.23 2.81 -12.78
CA ARG A 44 6.11 1.97 -11.59
C ARG A 44 4.72 2.05 -10.95
N VAL A 45 4.26 0.93 -10.39
CA VAL A 45 3.03 0.84 -9.59
C VAL A 45 3.39 0.45 -8.16
N VAL A 46 2.86 1.20 -7.18
CA VAL A 46 3.01 0.87 -5.75
C VAL A 46 1.64 0.56 -5.17
N LEU A 47 1.49 -0.64 -4.61
CA LEU A 47 0.32 -1.07 -3.86
C LEU A 47 0.59 -0.95 -2.36
N ALA A 48 0.05 0.09 -1.72
CA ALA A 48 0.37 0.44 -0.34
C ALA A 48 -0.63 -0.14 0.67
N GLY A 49 -0.51 -1.45 0.92
CA GLY A 49 -1.15 -2.20 2.01
C GLY A 49 -2.67 -2.31 1.96
N ASN A 50 -3.19 -3.14 2.88
CA ASN A 50 -4.61 -3.52 3.00
C ASN A 50 -5.14 -4.13 1.69
N LEU A 51 -4.35 -5.06 1.15
CA LEU A 51 -4.70 -5.81 -0.06
C LEU A 51 -5.87 -6.74 0.24
N LEU A 52 -5.83 -7.36 1.42
CA LEU A 52 -6.92 -8.14 1.99
C LEU A 52 -7.82 -7.28 2.89
N SER A 53 -9.11 -7.62 2.94
CA SER A 53 -10.05 -7.02 3.89
C SER A 53 -9.87 -7.56 5.30
N ARG A 54 -10.20 -6.78 6.32
CA ARG A 54 -10.32 -7.24 7.71
C ARG A 54 -11.19 -8.51 7.85
N ASN A 55 -12.18 -8.69 6.98
CA ASN A 55 -13.06 -9.87 7.00
C ASN A 55 -12.33 -11.19 6.69
N THR A 56 -11.17 -11.16 6.02
CA THR A 56 -10.37 -12.36 5.75
C THR A 56 -9.61 -12.84 6.97
N GLN A 57 -9.44 -11.98 7.98
CA GLN A 57 -8.80 -12.28 9.26
C GLN A 57 -9.77 -12.95 10.25
N ASN A 58 -10.92 -13.46 9.79
CA ASN A 58 -11.99 -13.91 10.67
C ASN A 58 -11.53 -14.98 11.68
N ARG A 59 -11.43 -14.54 12.95
CA ARG A 59 -11.01 -15.32 14.12
C ARG A 59 -12.09 -16.29 14.61
N ASP A 60 -13.27 -16.31 14.02
CA ASP A 60 -14.34 -17.27 14.37
C ASP A 60 -13.87 -18.73 14.23
N SER A 61 -12.90 -18.98 13.37
CA SER A 61 -12.27 -20.29 13.18
C SER A 61 -11.33 -20.70 14.32
N ILE A 62 -10.83 -19.75 15.12
CA ILE A 62 -9.94 -19.97 16.26
C ILE A 62 -10.72 -20.46 17.49
N ASN A 63 -11.96 -19.98 17.66
CA ASN A 63 -12.85 -20.39 18.75
C ASN A 63 -13.71 -21.64 18.43
N LYS A 64 -13.74 -22.07 17.16
CA LYS A 64 -14.46 -23.28 16.73
C LYS A 64 -13.51 -24.46 16.64
N ALA A 65 -13.99 -25.63 17.06
CA ALA A 65 -13.17 -26.84 17.03
C ALA A 65 -12.75 -27.20 15.59
N LYS A 66 -11.47 -27.61 15.41
CA LYS A 66 -10.82 -27.82 14.10
C LYS A 66 -11.56 -28.76 13.13
N TYR A 67 -12.42 -29.65 13.63
CA TYR A 67 -13.23 -30.55 12.80
C TYR A 67 -14.42 -29.85 12.14
N LEU A 68 -14.92 -28.74 12.70
CA LEU A 68 -16.01 -27.93 12.13
C LEU A 68 -15.55 -26.97 11.02
N THR A 69 -14.26 -26.69 10.93
CA THR A 69 -13.66 -25.77 9.95
C THR A 69 -12.99 -26.49 8.77
N LYS A 70 -12.93 -27.83 8.79
CA LYS A 70 -12.22 -28.67 7.80
C LYS A 70 -12.76 -28.58 6.36
N LYS A 71 -14.00 -28.09 6.17
CA LYS A 71 -14.65 -27.88 4.86
C LYS A 71 -14.81 -26.41 4.47
N THR A 72 -14.47 -25.47 5.36
CA THR A 72 -14.55 -24.04 5.06
C THR A 72 -13.20 -23.62 4.50
N GLN A 73 -13.14 -23.44 3.17
CA GLN A 73 -11.97 -22.80 2.58
C GLN A 73 -11.88 -21.39 3.20
N ALA A 74 -10.73 -21.09 3.83
CA ALA A 74 -10.58 -19.89 4.61
C ALA A 74 -10.59 -18.70 3.67
N ALA A 75 -11.49 -17.73 3.85
CA ALA A 75 -11.64 -16.56 2.98
C ALA A 75 -10.32 -15.82 2.66
N SER A 76 -9.30 -15.94 3.52
CA SER A 76 -7.94 -15.48 3.28
C SER A 76 -7.23 -16.19 2.11
N VAL A 77 -7.42 -17.49 1.92
CA VAL A 77 -6.80 -18.27 0.83
C VAL A 77 -7.34 -17.84 -0.53
N GLU A 78 -8.66 -17.71 -0.66
CA GLU A 78 -9.32 -17.22 -1.88
C GLU A 78 -8.90 -15.79 -2.19
N ALA A 79 -8.86 -14.93 -1.18
CA ALA A 79 -8.47 -13.55 -1.38
C ALA A 79 -6.99 -13.42 -1.79
N MET A 80 -6.09 -14.28 -1.28
CA MET A 80 -4.71 -14.36 -1.75
C MET A 80 -4.60 -14.89 -3.18
N LYS A 81 -5.41 -15.89 -3.57
CA LYS A 81 -5.47 -16.36 -4.96
C LYS A 81 -5.92 -15.24 -5.92
N MET A 82 -6.99 -14.53 -5.56
CA MET A 82 -7.46 -13.38 -6.35
C MET A 82 -6.40 -12.27 -6.42
N LEU A 83 -5.68 -12.01 -5.32
CA LEU A 83 -4.57 -11.06 -5.33
C LEU A 83 -3.47 -11.50 -6.31
N ASP A 84 -3.07 -12.77 -6.27
CA ASP A 84 -2.04 -13.33 -7.15
C ASP A 84 -2.43 -13.24 -8.64
N GLU A 85 -3.70 -13.54 -8.96
CA GLU A 85 -4.24 -13.39 -10.31
C GLU A 85 -4.20 -11.93 -10.81
N ILE A 86 -4.52 -10.96 -9.94
CA ILE A 86 -4.47 -9.55 -10.34
C ILE A 86 -3.02 -9.05 -10.45
N LEU A 87 -2.14 -9.49 -9.55
CA LEU A 87 -0.72 -9.16 -9.64
C LEU A 87 -0.11 -9.75 -10.92
N LEU A 88 -0.54 -10.95 -11.32
CA LEU A 88 -0.16 -11.56 -12.59
C LEU A 88 -0.60 -10.70 -13.78
N GLN A 89 -1.83 -10.17 -13.77
CA GLN A 89 -2.32 -9.26 -14.81
C GLN A 89 -1.55 -7.93 -14.86
N LEU A 90 -1.14 -7.40 -13.70
CA LEU A 90 -0.34 -6.17 -13.59
C LEU A 90 1.15 -6.37 -13.91
N SER A 91 1.66 -7.59 -13.84
CA SER A 91 3.08 -7.93 -14.04
C SER A 91 3.39 -8.53 -15.42
N PRO A 92 2.74 -8.16 -16.54
CA PRO A 92 2.67 -9.04 -17.70
C PRO A 92 4.04 -9.32 -18.35
N LEU A 93 4.15 -10.59 -18.76
CA LEU A 93 4.98 -11.36 -19.69
C LEU A 93 5.99 -10.72 -20.67
N CYS A 94 6.10 -9.40 -20.78
CA CYS A 94 7.01 -8.77 -21.75
C CYS A 94 8.05 -7.88 -21.03
N PRO A 95 9.34 -8.25 -21.01
CA PRO A 95 10.42 -7.49 -20.37
C PRO A 95 10.57 -6.04 -20.86
N GLN A 96 9.94 -5.70 -21.99
CA GLN A 96 10.04 -4.39 -22.65
C GLN A 96 8.81 -3.49 -22.46
N THR A 97 7.71 -4.00 -21.89
CA THR A 97 6.44 -3.27 -21.68
C THR A 97 5.86 -3.46 -20.27
N SER A 98 6.54 -4.21 -19.41
CA SER A 98 6.06 -4.52 -18.06
C SER A 98 6.31 -3.36 -17.10
N VAL A 99 5.28 -2.99 -16.34
CA VAL A 99 5.39 -1.97 -15.29
C VAL A 99 5.80 -2.69 -13.99
N PRO A 100 6.96 -2.37 -13.38
CA PRO A 100 7.33 -2.89 -12.08
C PRO A 100 6.24 -2.60 -11.03
N VAL A 101 5.90 -3.62 -10.23
CA VAL A 101 4.87 -3.56 -9.19
C VAL A 101 5.51 -3.81 -7.84
N ASP A 102 5.48 -2.81 -6.97
CA ASP A 102 5.91 -2.93 -5.58
C ASP A 102 4.68 -3.12 -4.69
N VAL A 103 4.70 -4.17 -3.86
CA VAL A 103 3.60 -4.53 -2.98
C VAL A 103 4.04 -4.39 -1.53
N MET A 104 3.45 -3.42 -0.83
CA MET A 104 3.64 -3.21 0.60
C MET A 104 2.53 -3.94 1.38
N PRO A 105 2.85 -4.54 2.54
CA PRO A 105 1.83 -5.07 3.45
C PRO A 105 1.12 -3.94 4.22
N GLY A 106 -0.11 -4.20 4.65
CA GLY A 106 -0.88 -3.36 5.57
C GLY A 106 -1.36 -4.11 6.82
N GLU A 107 -2.37 -3.56 7.48
CA GLU A 107 -2.85 -4.00 8.80
C GLU A 107 -3.48 -5.40 8.77
N PHE A 108 -4.15 -5.76 7.67
CA PHE A 108 -4.88 -7.02 7.52
C PHE A 108 -4.21 -8.02 6.58
N ASP A 109 -2.98 -7.75 6.16
CA ASP A 109 -2.23 -8.64 5.27
C ASP A 109 -1.44 -9.69 6.08
N PRO A 110 -1.14 -10.89 5.52
CA PRO A 110 -0.60 -12.02 6.28
C PRO A 110 0.92 -11.88 6.53
N THR A 111 1.30 -10.89 7.32
CA THR A 111 2.67 -10.62 7.81
C THR A 111 2.65 -10.27 9.30
N ASN A 112 3.76 -9.83 9.87
CA ASN A 112 3.80 -9.33 11.25
C ASN A 112 2.94 -8.06 11.42
N TYR A 113 2.33 -7.94 12.60
CA TYR A 113 1.48 -6.80 12.95
C TYR A 113 2.29 -5.56 13.33
N THR A 114 3.45 -5.76 13.96
CA THR A 114 4.32 -4.67 14.45
C THR A 114 5.05 -3.97 13.30
N LEU A 115 5.29 -2.67 13.43
CA LEU A 115 6.19 -1.97 12.52
C LEU A 115 7.67 -2.23 12.89
N PRO A 116 8.58 -2.31 11.91
CA PRO A 116 8.33 -2.43 10.47
C PRO A 116 7.75 -3.80 10.08
N GLN A 117 6.75 -3.80 9.20
CA GLN A 117 6.18 -5.02 8.64
C GLN A 117 7.09 -5.59 7.54
N GLN A 118 7.34 -6.90 7.62
CA GLN A 118 8.12 -7.64 6.65
C GLN A 118 7.34 -7.89 5.36
N PRO A 119 8.02 -8.04 4.21
CA PRO A 119 7.38 -8.34 2.94
C PRO A 119 6.51 -9.60 3.00
N LEU A 120 5.49 -9.66 2.13
CA LEU A 120 4.71 -10.88 1.96
C LEU A 120 5.61 -12.03 1.48
N HIS A 121 5.32 -13.24 1.94
CA HIS A 121 6.09 -14.41 1.54
C HIS A 121 5.69 -14.87 0.13
N ARG A 122 6.68 -15.09 -0.75
CA ARG A 122 6.47 -15.49 -2.15
C ARG A 122 5.62 -16.75 -2.33
N CYS A 123 5.62 -17.67 -1.36
CA CYS A 123 4.78 -18.89 -1.42
C CYS A 123 3.27 -18.59 -1.48
N MET A 124 2.85 -17.40 -1.07
CA MET A 124 1.45 -16.99 -1.13
C MET A 124 1.03 -16.48 -2.53
N LEU A 125 2.01 -16.24 -3.41
CA LEU A 125 1.85 -15.62 -4.72
C LEU A 125 2.57 -16.44 -5.82
N PRO A 126 2.22 -17.73 -6.00
CA PRO A 126 2.94 -18.63 -6.90
C PRO A 126 2.94 -18.20 -8.38
N LEU A 127 1.89 -17.50 -8.85
CA LEU A 127 1.78 -17.08 -10.25
C LEU A 127 2.62 -15.82 -10.51
N SER A 128 2.42 -14.79 -9.70
CA SER A 128 3.04 -13.48 -9.90
C SER A 128 4.52 -13.44 -9.45
N SER A 129 4.92 -14.28 -8.48
CA SER A 129 6.33 -14.38 -8.04
C SER A 129 7.27 -14.95 -9.10
N ALA A 130 6.74 -15.51 -10.20
CA ALA A 130 7.53 -15.98 -11.33
C ALA A 130 8.16 -14.82 -12.14
N TYR A 131 7.64 -13.60 -12.00
CA TYR A 131 8.10 -12.43 -12.74
C TYR A 131 9.05 -11.57 -11.89
N SER A 132 10.14 -11.10 -12.50
CA SER A 132 11.12 -10.22 -11.85
C SER A 132 10.58 -8.80 -11.61
N THR A 133 9.48 -8.44 -12.26
CA THR A 133 8.82 -7.13 -12.16
C THR A 133 7.99 -6.98 -10.89
N LEU A 134 7.65 -8.08 -10.21
CA LEU A 134 7.01 -8.06 -8.91
C LEU A 134 8.05 -7.94 -7.79
N GLN A 135 7.91 -6.91 -6.96
CA GLN A 135 8.70 -6.71 -5.75
C GLN A 135 7.78 -6.71 -4.53
N LEU A 136 8.07 -7.61 -3.59
CA LEU A 136 7.41 -7.62 -2.28
C LEU A 136 8.30 -6.83 -1.34
N VAL A 137 7.79 -5.73 -0.80
CA VAL A 137 8.57 -4.74 -0.03
C VAL A 137 8.04 -4.61 1.40
N THR A 138 8.78 -3.90 2.25
CA THR A 138 8.42 -3.66 3.65
C THR A 138 7.38 -2.55 3.79
N ASN A 139 6.83 -2.41 4.99
CA ASN A 139 6.13 -1.20 5.43
C ASN A 139 6.74 -0.73 6.77
N PRO A 140 7.38 0.46 6.85
CA PRO A 140 7.49 1.50 5.83
C PRO A 140 8.28 1.09 4.57
N TYR A 141 8.06 1.81 3.48
CA TYR A 141 8.72 1.61 2.19
C TYR A 141 9.52 2.84 1.78
N GLN A 142 10.76 2.62 1.33
CA GLN A 142 11.64 3.64 0.77
C GLN A 142 12.24 3.14 -0.54
N ALA A 143 12.25 3.99 -1.57
CA ALA A 143 12.86 3.69 -2.85
C ALA A 143 13.33 4.95 -3.58
N ASP A 144 14.34 4.79 -4.43
CA ASP A 144 14.73 5.79 -5.41
C ASP A 144 14.25 5.32 -6.79
N VAL A 145 13.43 6.14 -7.45
CA VAL A 145 12.91 5.89 -8.79
C VAL A 145 13.33 7.06 -9.66
N ASP A 146 14.28 6.82 -10.57
CA ASP A 146 14.83 7.81 -11.49
C ASP A 146 15.33 9.11 -10.81
N GLY A 147 15.98 8.98 -9.63
CA GLY A 147 16.51 10.10 -8.84
C GLY A 147 15.48 10.78 -7.93
N VAL A 148 14.24 10.29 -7.92
CA VAL A 148 13.19 10.75 -7.01
C VAL A 148 13.11 9.80 -5.82
N ARG A 149 13.35 10.30 -4.61
CA ARG A 149 13.26 9.53 -3.37
C ARG A 149 11.82 9.50 -2.88
N PHE A 150 11.27 8.30 -2.82
CA PHE A 150 9.95 8.00 -2.29
C PHE A 150 10.11 7.42 -0.89
N LEU A 151 9.25 7.90 0.02
CA LEU A 151 9.07 7.33 1.34
C LEU A 151 7.57 7.22 1.60
N GLY A 152 7.13 6.15 2.22
CA GLY A 152 5.73 6.08 2.62
C GLY A 152 5.37 4.87 3.44
N THR A 153 4.15 4.90 3.95
CA THR A 153 3.58 3.85 4.80
C THR A 153 2.24 3.39 4.25
N SER A 154 1.77 2.23 4.71
CA SER A 154 0.41 1.76 4.44
C SER A 154 -0.66 2.49 5.27
N GLY A 155 -0.31 3.56 5.99
CA GLY A 155 -1.27 4.46 6.65
C GLY A 155 -1.57 4.19 8.12
N GLN A 156 -1.00 3.12 8.73
CA GLN A 156 -1.26 2.83 10.15
C GLN A 156 -0.78 3.94 11.08
N ASN A 157 0.41 4.49 10.85
CA ASN A 157 0.98 5.59 11.63
C ASN A 157 0.08 6.84 11.63
N VAL A 158 -0.38 7.28 10.46
CA VAL A 158 -1.27 8.46 10.32
C VAL A 158 -2.62 8.19 10.97
N SER A 159 -3.18 6.99 10.76
CA SER A 159 -4.45 6.59 11.37
C SER A 159 -4.36 6.46 12.89
N ASP A 160 -3.20 6.12 13.42
CA ASP A 160 -2.96 6.03 14.86
C ASP A 160 -2.89 7.42 15.49
N ILE A 161 -2.11 8.34 14.90
CA ILE A 161 -2.06 9.75 15.36
C ILE A 161 -3.45 10.39 15.29
N PHE A 162 -4.23 10.12 14.24
CA PHE A 162 -5.61 10.61 14.12
C PHE A 162 -6.49 10.19 15.30
N LYS A 163 -6.35 8.95 15.81
CA LYS A 163 -7.15 8.46 16.95
C LYS A 163 -6.79 9.13 18.27
N TYR A 164 -5.55 9.59 18.41
CA TYR A 164 -4.99 10.08 19.68
C TYR A 164 -4.61 11.57 19.64
N SER A 165 -5.04 12.31 18.62
CA SER A 165 -4.82 13.76 18.51
C SER A 165 -6.12 14.48 18.19
N SER A 166 -6.07 15.81 18.21
CA SER A 166 -7.17 16.68 17.76
C SER A 166 -7.04 17.08 16.28
N MET A 167 -6.21 16.39 15.50
CA MET A 167 -6.02 16.68 14.08
C MET A 167 -7.08 15.96 13.26
N ASP A 168 -7.81 16.70 12.43
CA ASP A 168 -8.94 16.18 11.66
C ASP A 168 -8.58 15.82 10.21
N ASP A 169 -7.36 16.14 9.76
CA ASP A 169 -6.93 15.95 8.37
C ASP A 169 -5.70 15.04 8.25
N TYR A 170 -5.83 13.98 7.46
CA TYR A 170 -4.76 13.00 7.24
C TYR A 170 -3.52 13.62 6.59
N LEU A 171 -3.70 14.61 5.71
CA LEU A 171 -2.60 15.31 5.06
C LEU A 171 -1.86 16.23 6.03
N GLU A 172 -2.57 16.87 6.96
CA GLU A 172 -1.96 17.65 8.06
C GLU A 172 -1.14 16.75 9.00
N ILE A 173 -1.67 15.58 9.37
CA ILE A 173 -0.93 14.61 10.17
C ILE A 173 0.33 14.15 9.43
N LEU A 174 0.24 13.86 8.13
CA LEU A 174 1.38 13.49 7.31
C LEU A 174 2.43 14.60 7.22
N GLU A 175 2.00 15.86 7.15
CA GLU A 175 2.90 17.01 7.22
C GLU A 175 3.56 17.12 8.60
N CYS A 176 2.82 16.85 9.67
CA CYS A 176 3.32 16.86 11.04
C CYS A 176 4.43 15.81 11.24
N THR A 177 4.23 14.56 10.81
CA THR A 177 5.25 13.50 10.94
C THR A 177 6.53 13.85 10.18
N LEU A 178 6.41 14.49 9.01
CA LEU A 178 7.55 15.00 8.26
C LEU A 178 8.28 16.13 9.01
N ARG A 179 7.54 17.09 9.58
CA ARG A 179 8.13 18.23 10.32
C ARG A 179 8.80 17.81 11.63
N VAL A 180 8.23 16.84 12.33
CA VAL A 180 8.82 16.25 13.54
C VAL A 180 10.04 15.40 13.20
N GLY A 181 10.18 14.96 11.93
CA GLY A 181 11.29 14.11 11.51
C GLY A 181 11.13 12.66 11.96
N HIS A 182 9.89 12.20 12.18
CA HIS A 182 9.62 10.86 12.72
C HIS A 182 8.38 10.25 12.08
N LEU A 183 8.52 9.06 11.47
CA LEU A 183 7.43 8.39 10.74
C LEU A 183 6.25 8.03 11.63
N SER A 184 6.50 7.59 12.86
CA SER A 184 5.47 7.10 13.77
C SER A 184 5.78 7.44 15.22
N PRO A 185 5.66 8.71 15.64
CA PRO A 185 6.03 9.16 16.99
C PRO A 185 5.21 8.50 18.11
N THR A 186 4.11 7.83 17.77
CA THR A 186 3.24 7.12 18.70
C THR A 186 3.63 5.64 18.90
N ALA A 187 4.68 5.17 18.21
CA ALA A 187 5.26 3.86 18.45
C ALA A 187 6.36 3.95 19.52
N PRO A 188 6.46 2.99 20.47
CA PRO A 188 5.66 1.76 20.62
C PRO A 188 4.33 1.91 21.37
N ASP A 189 4.03 3.08 21.95
CA ASP A 189 2.99 3.25 22.99
C ASP A 189 1.57 2.89 22.55
N THR A 190 1.13 3.38 21.38
CA THR A 190 -0.21 3.09 20.83
C THR A 190 -0.14 2.29 19.53
N LEU A 191 0.97 2.41 18.78
CA LEU A 191 1.24 1.58 17.61
C LEU A 191 2.40 0.63 17.89
N GLY A 192 2.12 -0.68 17.90
CA GLY A 192 3.13 -1.67 18.20
C GLY A 192 4.29 -1.66 17.20
N CYS A 193 5.52 -1.60 17.71
CA CYS A 193 6.73 -1.74 16.91
C CYS A 193 7.67 -2.79 17.50
N TYR A 194 8.63 -3.23 16.69
CA TYR A 194 9.72 -4.06 17.16
C TYR A 194 10.60 -3.27 18.14
N PRO A 195 11.05 -3.86 19.27
CA PRO A 195 11.90 -3.17 20.23
C PRO A 195 13.33 -3.05 19.69
N PHE A 196 13.63 -1.92 19.05
CA PHE A 196 14.99 -1.60 18.60
C PHE A 196 15.84 -1.10 19.78
N TYR A 197 17.05 -1.64 19.93
CA TYR A 197 17.95 -1.28 21.03
C TYR A 197 19.04 -0.27 20.64
N GLU A 198 19.42 -0.22 19.36
CA GLU A 198 20.56 0.57 18.88
C GLU A 198 20.14 1.88 18.22
N SER A 199 19.20 1.80 17.26
CA SER A 199 18.73 2.95 16.50
C SER A 199 17.25 2.80 16.17
N ASP A 200 16.55 3.93 16.16
CA ASP A 200 15.14 3.97 15.79
C ASP A 200 15.02 4.14 14.26
N PRO A 201 14.46 3.15 13.53
CA PRO A 201 14.32 3.21 12.07
C PRO A 201 13.22 4.19 11.62
N PHE A 202 12.42 4.75 12.52
CA PHE A 202 11.37 5.70 12.17
C PHE A 202 11.85 7.15 12.12
N ILE A 203 13.07 7.43 12.60
CA ILE A 203 13.70 8.75 12.46
C ILE A 203 14.08 8.99 10.99
N LEU A 204 13.66 10.13 10.46
CA LEU A 204 13.98 10.54 9.10
C LEU A 204 15.43 11.04 9.03
N SER A 205 16.31 10.23 8.45
CA SER A 205 17.71 10.61 8.20
C SER A 205 17.87 11.57 7.02
N GLU A 206 17.01 11.43 6.01
CA GLU A 206 17.04 12.23 4.79
C GLU A 206 15.64 12.74 4.44
N CYS A 207 15.58 13.91 3.79
CA CYS A 207 14.33 14.49 3.33
C CYS A 207 13.88 13.81 2.01
N PRO A 208 12.72 13.13 1.98
CA PRO A 208 12.21 12.50 0.76
C PRO A 208 11.74 13.56 -0.24
N HIS A 209 11.74 13.24 -1.53
CA HIS A 209 11.13 14.10 -2.55
C HIS A 209 9.61 13.90 -2.59
N VAL A 210 9.16 12.67 -2.34
CA VAL A 210 7.73 12.35 -2.21
C VAL A 210 7.50 11.54 -0.94
N TYR A 211 6.60 12.02 -0.09
CA TYR A 211 6.18 11.35 1.13
C TYR A 211 4.69 11.01 1.06
N PHE A 212 4.33 9.73 1.17
CA PHE A 212 2.95 9.29 1.00
C PHE A 212 2.45 8.44 2.17
N CYS A 213 1.13 8.47 2.39
CA CYS A 213 0.43 7.53 3.25
C CYS A 213 -0.70 6.85 2.48
N GLY A 214 -0.85 5.55 2.74
CA GLY A 214 -1.93 4.75 2.19
C GLY A 214 -3.21 4.81 3.02
N ASN A 215 -4.27 4.23 2.47
CA ASN A 215 -5.52 3.91 3.16
C ASN A 215 -6.22 5.11 3.81
N THR A 216 -6.15 6.29 3.19
CA THR A 216 -6.83 7.49 3.66
C THR A 216 -8.32 7.51 3.26
N PRO A 217 -9.17 8.33 3.90
CA PRO A 217 -10.59 8.44 3.52
C PRO A 217 -10.81 9.09 2.15
N ARG A 218 -9.90 9.97 1.74
CA ARG A 218 -9.97 10.75 0.48
C ARG A 218 -8.58 11.01 -0.07
N PHE A 219 -8.50 11.26 -1.38
CA PHE A 219 -7.27 11.70 -2.02
C PHE A 219 -6.97 13.15 -1.69
N GLN A 220 -5.74 13.41 -1.24
CA GLN A 220 -5.22 14.76 -1.05
C GLN A 220 -3.73 14.80 -1.38
N CYS A 221 -3.25 15.94 -1.87
CA CYS A 221 -1.82 16.17 -2.04
C CYS A 221 -1.47 17.64 -1.82
N LYS A 222 -0.24 17.90 -1.38
CA LYS A 222 0.29 19.25 -1.14
C LYS A 222 1.81 19.22 -1.24
N THR A 223 2.39 20.26 -1.84
CA THR A 223 3.84 20.47 -1.79
C THR A 223 4.17 21.34 -0.59
N VAL A 224 5.10 20.89 0.24
CA VAL A 224 5.62 21.64 1.39
C VAL A 224 7.07 22.02 1.15
N THR A 225 7.48 23.17 1.69
CA THR A 225 8.86 23.68 1.58
C THR A 225 9.49 23.75 2.96
N GLY A 226 10.66 23.15 3.10
CA GLY A 226 11.46 23.16 4.32
C GLY A 226 12.27 24.45 4.47
N PRO A 227 12.84 24.70 5.67
CA PRO A 227 13.60 25.92 5.96
C PRO A 227 14.83 26.13 5.07
N ALA A 228 15.45 25.06 4.57
CA ALA A 228 16.60 25.14 3.66
C ALA A 228 16.18 25.04 2.18
N GLY A 229 14.91 25.31 1.87
CA GLY A 229 14.39 25.28 0.50
C GLY A 229 14.11 23.88 -0.06
N GLN A 230 14.17 22.83 0.78
CA GLN A 230 13.79 21.48 0.35
C GLN A 230 12.31 21.45 -0.02
N ARG A 231 11.95 20.80 -1.13
CA ARG A 231 10.54 20.64 -1.54
C ARG A 231 10.13 19.18 -1.42
N VAL A 232 9.02 18.92 -0.74
CA VAL A 232 8.47 17.58 -0.57
C VAL A 232 7.03 17.56 -1.04
N LEU A 233 6.68 16.61 -1.90
CA LEU A 233 5.30 16.34 -2.26
C LEU A 233 4.70 15.37 -1.24
N LEU A 234 3.66 15.82 -0.53
CA LEU A 234 2.86 14.99 0.35
C LEU A 234 1.68 14.40 -0.42
N VAL A 235 1.43 13.10 -0.27
CA VAL A 235 0.32 12.41 -0.96
C VAL A 235 -0.43 11.49 0.00
N ALA A 236 -1.70 11.79 0.25
CA ALA A 236 -2.65 10.93 0.94
C ALA A 236 -3.42 10.10 -0.11
N VAL A 237 -3.13 8.80 -0.19
CA VAL A 237 -3.73 7.90 -1.17
C VAL A 237 -4.91 7.18 -0.53
N PRO A 238 -6.13 7.29 -1.09
CA PRO A 238 -7.31 6.75 -0.45
C PRO A 238 -7.42 5.24 -0.60
N ALA A 239 -8.21 4.62 0.27
CA ALA A 239 -8.59 3.22 0.13
C ALA A 239 -9.44 3.03 -1.14
N PHE A 240 -8.91 2.23 -2.07
CA PHE A 240 -9.52 1.96 -3.37
C PHE A 240 -10.85 1.22 -3.24
N SER A 241 -10.98 0.32 -2.25
CA SER A 241 -12.22 -0.40 -1.95
C SER A 241 -13.40 0.53 -1.64
N ALA A 242 -13.15 1.72 -1.08
CA ALA A 242 -14.17 2.69 -0.75
C ALA A 242 -14.35 3.76 -1.83
N THR A 243 -13.25 4.22 -2.43
CA THR A 243 -13.25 5.43 -3.29
C THR A 243 -13.04 5.14 -4.78
N GLN A 244 -12.58 3.93 -5.12
CA GLN A 244 -12.14 3.55 -6.48
C GLN A 244 -11.15 4.55 -7.10
N THR A 245 -10.35 5.23 -6.26
CA THR A 245 -9.44 6.30 -6.65
C THR A 245 -7.99 5.89 -6.41
N ALA A 246 -7.09 6.22 -7.33
CA ALA A 246 -5.66 6.00 -7.24
C ALA A 246 -4.90 7.31 -7.58
N GLY A 247 -3.68 7.47 -7.04
CA GLY A 247 -2.86 8.65 -7.28
C GLY A 247 -1.83 8.43 -8.38
N LEU A 248 -1.84 9.27 -9.43
CA LEU A 248 -0.78 9.33 -10.44
C LEU A 248 0.12 10.54 -10.17
N GLY A 249 1.44 10.32 -10.12
CA GLY A 249 2.44 11.38 -9.98
C GLY A 249 3.33 11.41 -11.21
N ASN A 250 3.66 12.61 -11.67
CA ASN A 250 4.61 12.88 -12.74
C ASN A 250 6.00 13.21 -12.18
#